data_AF-A0A8J8ALL9-F1
#
_entry.id   AF-A0A8J8ALL9-F1
#
_cell.length_a   1.000
_cell.length_b   1.000
_cell.length_c   1.000
_cell.angle_alpha   90.00
_cell.angle_beta   90.00
_cell.angle_gamma   90.00
#
_symmetry.space_group_name_H-M   'P 1'
#
loop_
_entity.id
_entity.type
_entity.pdbx_description
1 polymer ?
#
loop_
_entity_poly.entity_id
_entity_poly.type
_entity_poly.pdbx_seq_one_letter_code
_entity_poly.pdbx_strand_id
1 'polypeptide(L)'
;MVKNYYLSRTEQELMNILKSAEIVSIQEVVDLFPRLSKDMVKKVLSSLVRKGYLYRIEKGLYLVNEEPGRPLIKSPYQIALVLFPGYIAFSSALR
;
A
#
# COMPACT_ATOMS: atom_id res chain seq x y z
N MET A 1 15.60 -8.68 17.33
CA MET A 1 16.17 -9.29 16.11
C MET A 1 15.54 -8.63 14.90
N VAL A 2 16.34 -7.95 14.06
CA VAL A 2 15.88 -7.50 12.75
C VAL A 2 15.68 -8.76 11.90
N LYS A 3 14.44 -9.12 11.57
CA LYS A 3 14.18 -10.23 10.65
C LYS A 3 14.55 -9.78 9.24
N ASN A 4 15.53 -10.43 8.63
CA ASN A 4 15.82 -10.26 7.21
C ASN A 4 14.70 -10.91 6.40
N TYR A 5 13.71 -10.11 6.01
CA TYR A 5 12.62 -10.57 5.15
C TYR A 5 13.05 -10.51 3.68
N TYR A 6 13.46 -11.67 3.14
CA TYR A 6 13.73 -11.79 1.72
C TYR A 6 12.45 -11.64 0.90
N LEU A 7 12.49 -10.82 -0.14
CA LEU A 7 11.42 -10.71 -1.14
C LEU A 7 11.61 -11.80 -2.20
N SER A 8 10.53 -12.47 -2.57
CA SER A 8 10.47 -13.26 -3.79
C SER A 8 10.55 -12.34 -5.01
N ARG A 9 10.83 -12.92 -6.18
CA ARG A 9 10.89 -12.17 -7.44
C ARG A 9 9.64 -11.33 -7.69
N THR A 10 8.45 -11.93 -7.54
CA THR A 10 7.17 -11.22 -7.75
C THR A 10 6.95 -10.10 -6.73
N GLU A 11 7.30 -10.33 -5.47
CA GLU A 11 7.20 -9.28 -4.45
C GLU A 11 8.17 -8.12 -4.71
N GLN A 12 9.38 -8.41 -5.18
CA GLN A 12 10.36 -7.40 -5.53
C GLN A 12 9.94 -6.60 -6.76
N GLU A 13 9.44 -7.27 -7.81
CA GLU A 13 8.85 -6.62 -8.99
C GLU A 13 7.70 -5.68 -8.58
N LEU A 14 6.80 -6.15 -7.71
CA LEU A 14 5.69 -5.35 -7.20
C LEU A 14 6.16 -4.14 -6.39
N MET A 15 7.09 -4.33 -5.44
CA MET A 15 7.62 -3.22 -4.65
C MET A 15 8.38 -2.19 -5.49
N ASN A 16 9.08 -2.62 -6.54
CA ASN A 16 9.78 -1.70 -7.45
C ASN A 16 8.83 -0.74 -8.18
N ILE A 17 7.63 -1.21 -8.52
CA ILE A 17 6.58 -0.38 -9.14
C ILE A 17 5.90 0.50 -8.09
N LEU A 18 5.60 -0.07 -6.91
CA LEU A 18 4.86 0.64 -5.87
C LEU A 18 5.69 1.64 -5.06
N LYS A 19 7.03 1.63 -5.15
CA LYS A 19 7.90 2.48 -4.33
C LYS A 19 7.59 3.99 -4.39
N SER A 20 7.00 4.45 -5.50
CA SER A 20 6.62 5.86 -5.70
C SER A 20 5.18 6.15 -5.30
N ALA A 21 4.37 5.13 -5.06
CA ALA A 21 3.01 5.28 -4.59
C ALA A 21 3.00 5.36 -3.06
N GLU A 22 2.24 6.29 -2.49
CA GLU A 22 2.05 6.36 -1.04
C GLU A 22 0.97 5.36 -0.60
N ILE A 23 -0.14 5.30 -1.34
CA ILE A 23 -1.24 4.37 -1.12
C ILE A 23 -1.46 3.56 -2.39
N VAL A 24 -1.86 2.30 -2.20
CA VAL A 24 -2.28 1.43 -3.29
C VAL A 24 -3.54 0.66 -2.91
N SER A 25 -4.47 0.53 -3.85
CA SER A 25 -5.62 -0.34 -3.78
C SER A 25 -5.33 -1.70 -4.42
N ILE A 26 -6.04 -2.74 -3.98
CA ILE A 26 -5.95 -4.07 -4.59
C ILE A 26 -6.31 -4.03 -6.09
N GLN A 27 -7.25 -3.17 -6.49
CA GLN A 27 -7.68 -3.10 -7.88
C GLN A 27 -6.55 -2.54 -8.77
N GLU A 28 -5.90 -1.46 -8.33
CA GLU A 28 -4.73 -0.91 -9.04
C GLU A 28 -3.61 -1.95 -9.17
N VAL A 29 -3.35 -2.75 -8.13
CA VAL A 29 -2.34 -3.81 -8.22
C VAL A 29 -2.74 -4.89 -9.22
N VAL A 30 -4.01 -5.28 -9.27
CA VAL A 30 -4.53 -6.25 -10.25
C VAL A 30 -4.35 -5.70 -11.67
N ASP A 31 -4.65 -4.42 -11.88
CA ASP A 31 -4.57 -3.76 -13.17
C ASP A 31 -3.10 -3.60 -13.63
N LEU A 32 -2.18 -3.35 -12.69
CA LEU A 32 -0.73 -3.28 -12.95
C LEU A 32 -0.07 -4.65 -13.17
N PHE A 33 -0.66 -5.73 -12.65
CA PHE A 33 -0.15 -7.09 -12.76
C PHE A 33 -1.17 -8.04 -13.42
N PRO A 34 -1.54 -7.83 -14.69
CA PRO A 34 -2.56 -8.62 -15.37
C PRO A 34 -2.16 -10.10 -15.54
N ARG A 35 -0.87 -10.42 -15.40
CA ARG A 35 -0.35 -11.79 -15.44
C ARG A 35 -0.64 -12.59 -14.16
N LEU A 36 -0.98 -11.92 -13.06
CA LEU A 36 -1.32 -12.54 -11.79
C LEU A 36 -2.85 -12.62 -11.66
N SER A 37 -3.35 -13.77 -11.22
CA SER A 37 -4.75 -13.84 -10.82
C SER A 37 -5.00 -12.97 -9.58
N LYS A 38 -6.23 -12.48 -9.41
CA LYS A 38 -6.63 -11.68 -8.25
C LYS A 38 -6.29 -12.35 -6.91
N ASP A 39 -6.36 -13.67 -6.82
CA ASP A 39 -6.01 -14.40 -5.61
C ASP A 39 -4.49 -14.50 -5.38
N MET A 40 -3.69 -14.58 -6.45
CA MET A 40 -2.24 -14.47 -6.32
C MET A 40 -1.84 -13.08 -5.84
N VAL A 41 -2.46 -12.03 -6.37
CA VAL A 41 -2.25 -10.65 -5.91
C VAL A 41 -2.55 -10.53 -4.41
N LYS A 42 -3.70 -11.03 -3.94
CA LYS A 42 -4.03 -11.04 -2.49
C LYS A 42 -2.95 -11.73 -1.67
N LYS A 43 -2.46 -12.90 -2.11
CA LYS A 43 -1.40 -13.64 -1.40
C LYS A 43 -0.11 -12.84 -1.31
N VAL A 44 0.30 -12.20 -2.40
CA VAL A 44 1.51 -11.35 -2.45
C VAL A 44 1.35 -10.15 -1.52
N LEU A 45 0.22 -9.44 -1.57
CA LEU A 45 -0.05 -8.32 -0.68
C LEU A 45 -0.07 -8.74 0.79
N SER A 46 -0.72 -9.86 1.12
CA SER A 46 -0.72 -10.41 2.49
C SER A 46 0.69 -10.76 2.98
N SER A 47 1.54 -11.32 2.10
CA SER A 47 2.93 -11.59 2.41
C SER A 47 3.71 -10.30 2.68
N LEU A 48 3.56 -9.28 1.82
CA LEU A 48 4.21 -7.98 1.99
C LEU A 48 3.78 -7.24 3.26
N VAL A 49 2.49 -7.34 3.63
CA VAL A 49 2.01 -6.83 4.92
C VAL A 49 2.70 -7.55 6.08
N ARG A 50 2.80 -8.89 6.03
CA ARG A 50 3.51 -9.67 7.08
C ARG A 50 4.99 -9.29 7.17
N LYS A 51 5.62 -8.94 6.05
CA LYS A 51 7.01 -8.51 5.96
C LYS A 51 7.20 -7.03 6.33
N GLY A 52 6.12 -6.27 6.50
CA GLY A 52 6.14 -4.86 6.91
C GLY A 52 6.34 -3.85 5.79
N TYR A 53 6.36 -4.28 4.53
CA TYR A 53 6.49 -3.38 3.37
C TYR A 53 5.18 -2.66 3.03
N LEU A 54 4.05 -3.27 3.41
CA LEU A 54 2.74 -2.67 3.29
C LEU A 54 2.10 -2.58 4.67
N TYR A 55 1.37 -1.50 4.91
CA TYR A 55 0.50 -1.39 6.08
C TYR A 55 -0.95 -1.30 5.60
N ARG A 56 -1.82 -2.18 6.12
CA ARG A 56 -3.22 -2.20 5.69
C ARG A 56 -3.98 -1.08 6.41
N ILE A 57 -4.50 -0.13 5.65
CA ILE A 57 -5.33 0.97 6.17
C ILE A 57 -6.77 0.47 6.28
N GLU A 58 -7.28 -0.18 5.22
CA GLU A 58 -8.63 -0.75 5.17
C GLU A 58 -8.65 -2.03 4.31
N LYS A 59 -9.82 -2.66 4.11
CA LYS A 59 -9.93 -3.82 3.23
C LYS A 59 -9.70 -3.43 1.77
N GLY A 60 -8.57 -3.89 1.24
CA GLY A 60 -8.18 -3.64 -0.14
C GLY A 60 -7.42 -2.33 -0.34
N LEU A 61 -7.04 -1.64 0.74
CA LEU A 61 -6.27 -0.39 0.70
C LEU A 61 -5.03 -0.49 1.61
N TYR A 62 -3.88 -0.13 1.07
CA TYR A 62 -2.59 -0.33 1.71
C TYR A 62 -1.71 0.92 1.59
N LEU A 63 -1.04 1.30 2.67
CA LEU A 63 0.07 2.23 2.68
C LEU A 63 1.34 1.49 2.25
N VAL A 64 2.15 2.12 1.40
CA VAL A 64 3.47 1.60 1.01
C VAL A 64 4.53 2.19 1.94
N ASN A 65 5.27 1.32 2.63
CA ASN A 65 6.31 1.75 3.55
C ASN A 65 7.66 1.81 2.83
N GLU A 66 8.39 2.91 2.97
CA GLU A 66 9.78 3.01 2.48
C GLU A 66 10.70 2.05 3.24
N GLU A 67 10.53 1.99 4.55
CA GLU A 67 11.24 1.07 5.43
C GLU A 67 10.28 0.02 6.01
N PRO A 68 10.61 -1.28 5.93
CA PRO A 68 9.77 -2.34 6.48
C PRO A 68 9.47 -2.14 7.96
N GLY A 69 8.19 -2.19 8.32
CA GLY A 69 7.72 -2.08 9.70
C GLY A 69 7.74 -0.65 10.26
N ARG A 70 8.04 0.36 9.44
CA ARG A 70 7.98 1.78 9.81
C ARG A 70 7.00 2.51 8.89
N PRO A 71 5.69 2.37 9.15
CA PRO A 71 4.70 3.08 8.37
C PRO A 71 4.85 4.58 8.58
N LEU A 72 4.96 5.32 7.47
CA LEU A 72 5.08 6.77 7.47
C LEU A 72 3.96 7.33 6.59
N ILE A 73 3.08 8.12 7.19
CA ILE A 73 2.06 8.89 6.48
C ILE A 73 2.74 10.19 6.06
N LYS A 74 3.00 10.36 4.76
CA LYS A 74 3.64 11.57 4.22
C LYS A 74 2.59 12.65 3.96
N SER A 75 1.41 12.26 3.49
CA SER A 75 0.33 13.16 3.12
C SER A 75 -1.00 12.74 3.76
N PRO A 76 -1.27 13.15 5.02
CA PRO A 76 -2.50 12.81 5.73
C PRO A 76 -3.77 13.16 4.94
N TYR A 77 -3.74 14.26 4.17
CA TYR A 77 -4.88 14.71 3.37
C TYR A 77 -5.16 13.80 2.16
N GLN A 78 -4.12 13.27 1.50
CA GLN A 78 -4.31 12.32 0.41
C GLN A 78 -4.90 11.01 0.93
N ILE A 79 -4.42 10.54 2.09
CA ILE A 79 -5.01 9.36 2.74
C ILE A 79 -6.47 9.60 3.08
N ALA A 80 -6.77 10.74 3.70
CA ALA A 80 -8.14 11.10 4.06
C ALA A 80 -9.07 11.19 2.83
N LEU A 81 -8.59 11.75 1.72
CA LEU A 81 -9.34 11.84 0.47
C LEU A 81 -9.68 10.46 -0.12
N VAL A 82 -8.73 9.51 -0.07
CA VAL A 82 -8.95 8.15 -0.56
C VAL A 82 -9.92 7.38 0.34
N LEU A 83 -9.84 7.57 1.66
CA LEU A 83 -10.74 6.92 2.63
C LEU A 83 -12.14 7.52 2.63
N PHE A 84 -12.24 8.84 2.43
CA PHE A 84 -13.49 9.58 2.54
C PHE A 84 -13.71 10.43 1.29
N PRO A 85 -14.10 9.81 0.16
CA PRO A 85 -14.39 10.55 -1.07
C PRO A 85 -15.55 11.53 -0.81
N GLY A 86 -15.22 12.82 -0.67
CA GLY A 86 -16.18 13.90 -0.42
C GLY A 86 -16.17 14.52 0.98
N TYR A 87 -15.36 14.04 1.92
CA TYR A 87 -15.41 14.46 3.33
C TYR A 87 -14.35 15.51 3.72
N ILE A 88 -13.89 16.34 2.79
CA ILE A 88 -13.20 17.60 3.13
C ILE A 88 -14.28 18.60 3.57
N ALA A 89 -14.89 18.35 4.73
CA ALA A 89 -15.81 19.28 5.36
C ALA A 89 -15.00 20.35 6.09
N PHE A 90 -14.86 21.52 5.45
CA PHE A 90 -14.55 22.88 5.95
C PHE A 90 -13.35 23.13 6.91
N SER A 91 -13.04 22.28 7.89
CA SER A 91 -11.96 22.55 8.87
C SER A 91 -10.56 22.38 8.29
N SER A 92 -10.37 21.48 7.32
CA SER A 92 -9.11 21.28 6.60
C SER A 92 -8.85 22.31 5.51
N ALA A 93 -9.85 23.09 5.09
CA ALA A 93 -9.72 24.17 4.10
C ALA A 93 -9.32 25.53 4.70
N LEU A 94 -9.24 25.61 6.04
CA LEU A 94 -8.99 26.84 6.81
C LEU A 94 -7.53 26.99 7.28
N ARG A 95 -6.61 26.12 6.83
CA ARG A 95 -5.19 26.14 7.21
C ARG A 95 -4.28 26.47 6.03
#